data_AF-A0A2K5XYH0-F1
#
_entry.id   AF-A0A2K5XYH0-F1
#
_cell.length_a   1.000
_cell.length_b   1.000
_cell.length_c   1.000
_cell.angle_alpha   90.00
_cell.angle_beta   90.00
_cell.angle_gamma   90.00
#
_symmetry.space_group_name_H-M   'P 1'
#
loop_
_entity.id
_entity.type
_entity.pdbx_description
1 polymer ?
#
loop_
_entity_poly.entity_id
_entity_poly.type
_entity_poly.pdbx_seq_one_letter_code
_entity_poly.pdbx_strand_id
1 'polypeptide(L)'
;MISHSELRKLSYSANAVCFDVDSMVIREEGIGELAKICGVEDVVSEMTWRAMGGAVPFKSALTERLALIQPSREQVQRLIAEHPPHLTPGIR
;
A
#
# COMPACT_ATOMS: atom_id res chain seq x y z
N MET A 1 18.67 20.24 3.94
CA MET A 1 18.44 19.73 2.57
C MET A 1 19.71 19.00 2.16
N ILE A 2 19.63 17.70 1.83
CA ILE A 2 20.82 16.86 1.53
C ILE A 2 21.23 17.10 0.07
N SER A 3 22.52 17.24 -0.21
CA SER A 3 23.03 17.42 -1.57
C SER A 3 23.00 16.10 -2.37
N HIS A 4 23.01 16.21 -3.70
CA HIS A 4 23.06 15.04 -4.58
C HIS A 4 24.29 14.14 -4.35
N SER A 5 25.43 14.74 -4.00
CA SER A 5 26.65 14.00 -3.72
C SER A 5 26.56 13.23 -2.39
N GLU A 6 25.94 13.82 -1.37
CA GLU A 6 25.69 13.18 -0.08
C GLU A 6 24.68 12.04 -0.20
N LEU A 7 23.58 12.22 -0.95
CA LEU A 7 22.61 11.16 -1.23
C LEU A 7 23.27 9.95 -1.91
N ARG A 8 24.09 10.18 -2.94
CA ARG A 8 24.82 9.09 -3.62
C ARG A 8 25.72 8.34 -2.65
N LYS A 9 26.50 9.04 -1.83
CA LYS A 9 27.40 8.41 -0.85
C LYS A 9 26.61 7.52 0.11
N LEU A 10 25.51 8.02 0.67
CA LEU A 10 24.64 7.25 1.56
C LEU A 10 24.13 5.98 0.87
N SER A 11 23.54 6.11 -0.33
CA SER A 11 22.99 4.99 -1.08
C SER A 11 24.05 3.94 -1.46
N TYR A 12 25.25 4.36 -1.87
CA TYR A 12 26.33 3.42 -2.22
C TYR A 12 26.96 2.73 -1.00
N SER A 13 26.90 3.36 0.18
CA SER A 13 27.45 2.80 1.42
C SER A 13 26.50 1.82 2.11
N ALA A 14 25.22 1.78 1.73
CA ALA A 14 24.21 0.96 2.38
C ALA A 14 24.38 -0.52 2.00
N ASN A 15 24.39 -1.40 3.00
CA ASN A 15 24.38 -2.86 2.78
C ASN A 15 22.96 -3.43 2.62
N ALA A 16 21.95 -2.66 2.99
CA ALA A 16 20.54 -3.01 2.84
C ALA A 16 19.72 -1.74 2.57
N VAL A 17 18.66 -1.88 1.78
CA VAL A 17 17.68 -0.83 1.51
C VAL A 17 16.29 -1.45 1.73
N CYS A 18 15.48 -0.78 2.54
CA CYS A 18 14.11 -1.20 2.82
C CYS A 18 13.16 -0.33 2.00
N PHE A 19 12.25 -1.00 1.31
CA PHE A 19 11.27 -0.40 0.44
C PHE A 19 9.89 -0.65 1.04
N ASP A 20 9.13 0.41 1.29
CA ASP A 20 7.68 0.30 1.46
C ASP A 20 7.02 -0.17 0.17
N VAL A 21 5.82 -0.73 0.24
CA VAL A 21 5.15 -1.33 -0.92
C VAL A 21 4.13 -0.37 -1.51
N ASP A 22 3.06 -0.13 -0.76
CA ASP A 22 1.95 0.73 -1.18
C ASP A 22 2.44 2.16 -1.42
N SER A 23 1.98 2.78 -2.50
CA SER A 23 2.40 4.13 -2.92
C SER A 23 3.92 4.35 -3.08
N MET A 24 4.73 3.29 -3.16
CA MET A 24 6.17 3.40 -3.41
C MET A 24 6.70 2.37 -4.41
N VAL A 25 6.75 1.08 -4.06
CA VAL A 25 7.11 0.02 -5.03
C VAL A 25 6.00 -0.14 -6.07
N ILE A 26 4.74 -0.09 -5.62
CA ILE A 26 3.55 -0.09 -6.46
C ILE A 26 2.85 1.27 -6.41
N ARG A 27 2.01 1.55 -7.40
CA ARG A 27 1.29 2.82 -7.52
C ARG A 27 -0.02 2.84 -6.73
N GLU A 28 -0.57 1.67 -6.45
CA GLU A 28 -1.82 1.47 -5.74
C GLU A 28 -1.62 1.29 -4.23
N GLU A 29 -2.74 1.27 -3.52
CA GLU A 29 -2.86 0.84 -2.13
C GLU A 29 -3.53 -0.54 -2.12
N GLY A 30 -2.80 -1.59 -1.71
CA GLY A 30 -3.28 -2.97 -1.85
C GLY A 30 -4.62 -3.25 -1.16
N ILE A 31 -4.87 -2.62 0.00
CA ILE A 31 -6.16 -2.75 0.70
C ILE A 31 -7.31 -2.06 -0.04
N GLY A 32 -7.03 -0.99 -0.76
CA GLY A 32 -7.99 -0.28 -1.60
C GLY A 32 -8.39 -1.11 -2.82
N GLU A 33 -7.42 -1.72 -3.50
CA GLU A 33 -7.68 -2.62 -4.63
C GLU A 33 -8.49 -3.85 -4.21
N LEU A 34 -8.23 -4.37 -3.01
CA LEU A 34 -9.03 -5.47 -2.45
C LEU A 34 -10.47 -5.03 -2.14
N ALA A 35 -10.65 -3.81 -1.61
CA ALA A 35 -11.97 -3.24 -1.36
C ALA A 35 -12.78 -3.02 -2.65
N LYS A 36 -12.13 -2.61 -3.73
CA LYS A 36 -12.74 -2.49 -5.07
C LYS A 36 -13.31 -3.82 -5.55
N ILE A 37 -12.52 -4.89 -5.48
CA ILE A 37 -12.94 -6.24 -5.90
C ILE A 37 -14.08 -6.81 -5.04
N CYS A 38 -14.18 -6.34 -3.79
CA CYS A 38 -15.26 -6.71 -2.86
C CYS A 38 -16.45 -5.74 -2.90
N GLY A 39 -16.39 -4.66 -3.68
CA GLY A 39 -17.49 -3.71 -3.86
C GLY A 39 -17.71 -2.73 -2.70
N VAL A 40 -16.69 -2.49 -1.86
CA VAL A 40 -16.77 -1.61 -0.67
C VAL A 40 -15.75 -0.46 -0.70
N GLU A 41 -15.29 -0.07 -1.89
CA GLU A 41 -14.23 0.93 -2.11
C GLU A 41 -14.50 2.26 -1.40
N ASP A 42 -15.69 2.85 -1.57
CA ASP A 42 -16.00 4.20 -1.08
C ASP A 42 -15.80 4.30 0.45
N VAL A 43 -16.35 3.33 1.18
CA VAL A 43 -16.29 3.31 2.65
C VAL A 43 -14.86 3.06 3.13
N VAL A 44 -14.14 2.12 2.50
CA VAL A 44 -12.76 1.78 2.90
C VAL A 44 -11.78 2.90 2.58
N SER A 45 -12.00 3.64 1.49
CA SER A 45 -11.18 4.78 1.08
C SER A 45 -11.28 5.92 2.10
N GLU A 46 -12.50 6.24 2.55
CA GLU A 46 -12.72 7.24 3.59
C GLU A 46 -12.03 6.85 4.91
N MET A 47 -12.15 5.58 5.32
CA MET A 47 -11.49 5.07 6.52
C MET A 47 -9.97 5.13 6.42
N THR A 48 -9.41 4.83 5.24
CA THR A 48 -7.97 4.86 5.00
C THR A 48 -7.44 6.28 5.12
N TRP A 49 -8.13 7.26 4.55
CA TRP A 49 -7.77 8.68 4.69
C TRP A 49 -7.75 9.13 6.15
N ARG A 50 -8.75 8.74 6.95
CA ARG A 50 -8.79 9.04 8.39
C ARG A 50 -7.64 8.37 9.17
N ALA A 51 -7.28 7.13 8.83
CA ALA A 51 -6.21 6.39 9.49
C ALA A 51 -4.82 6.98 9.20
N MET A 52 -4.56 7.41 7.97
CA MET A 52 -3.29 8.02 7.56
C MET A 52 -2.99 9.35 8.28
N GLY A 53 -4.00 10.02 8.83
CA GLY A 53 -3.83 11.21 9.67
C GLY A 53 -3.23 10.95 11.05
N GLY A 54 -2.93 9.70 11.40
CA GLY A 54 -2.29 9.33 12.67
C GLY A 54 -3.21 9.33 13.90
N ALA A 55 -4.51 9.61 13.70
CA ALA A 55 -5.50 9.71 14.79
C ALA A 55 -6.03 8.35 15.27
N VAL A 56 -5.85 7.28 14.48
CA VAL A 56 -6.38 5.94 14.77
C VAL A 56 -5.23 4.94 14.89
N PRO A 57 -5.22 4.07 15.92
CA PRO A 57 -4.23 2.99 16.02
C PRO A 57 -4.27 2.08 14.79
N PHE A 58 -3.10 1.79 14.20
CA PHE A 58 -2.97 0.98 12.99
C PHE A 58 -3.75 -0.34 13.07
N LYS A 59 -3.60 -1.07 14.17
CA LYS A 59 -4.25 -2.38 14.36
C LYS A 59 -5.78 -2.26 14.31
N SER A 60 -6.35 -1.27 14.99
CA SER A 60 -7.80 -1.04 14.99
C SER A 60 -8.29 -0.64 13.60
N ALA A 61 -7.61 0.31 12.96
CA ALA A 61 -7.95 0.75 11.61
C ALA A 61 -7.88 -0.39 10.57
N LEU A 62 -6.91 -1.29 10.70
CA LEU A 62 -6.80 -2.47 9.84
C LEU A 62 -7.93 -3.47 10.11
N THR A 63 -8.22 -3.77 11.38
CA THR A 63 -9.31 -4.67 11.76
C THR A 63 -10.65 -4.19 11.24
N GLU A 64 -10.97 -2.91 11.39
CA GLU A 64 -12.23 -2.33 10.92
C GLU A 64 -12.37 -2.40 9.40
N ARG A 65 -11.31 -2.04 8.65
CA ARG A 65 -11.32 -2.13 7.18
C ARG A 65 -11.50 -3.57 6.70
N LEU A 66 -10.77 -4.53 7.26
CA LEU A 66 -10.92 -5.94 6.89
C LEU A 66 -12.28 -6.53 7.27
N ALA A 67 -12.90 -6.05 8.36
CA ALA A 67 -14.24 -6.46 8.76
C ALA A 67 -15.33 -5.97 7.78
N LEU A 68 -15.09 -4.89 7.04
CA LEU A 68 -15.96 -4.43 5.95
C LEU A 68 -15.68 -5.16 4.63
N ILE A 69 -14.40 -5.36 4.31
CA ILE A 69 -14.00 -5.98 3.04
C ILE A 69 -14.40 -7.47 3.00
N GLN A 70 -14.20 -8.19 4.10
CA GLN A 70 -14.46 -9.64 4.23
C GLN A 70 -14.00 -10.45 3.00
N PRO A 71 -12.72 -10.32 2.59
CA PRO A 71 -12.27 -10.89 1.32
C PRO A 71 -12.23 -12.42 1.40
N SER A 72 -12.80 -13.09 0.40
CA SER A 72 -12.59 -14.53 0.20
C SER A 72 -11.20 -14.79 -0.41
N ARG A 73 -10.73 -16.03 -0.29
CA ARG A 73 -9.47 -16.45 -0.91
C ARG A 73 -9.51 -16.31 -2.43
N GLU A 74 -10.65 -16.63 -3.04
CA GLU A 74 -10.89 -16.52 -4.48
C GLU A 74 -10.84 -15.06 -4.94
N GLN A 75 -11.39 -14.13 -4.15
CA GLN A 75 -11.31 -12.69 -4.46
C GLN A 75 -9.87 -12.17 -4.41
N VAL A 76 -9.07 -12.63 -3.44
CA VAL A 76 -7.63 -12.31 -3.38
C VAL A 76 -6.88 -12.90 -4.58
N GLN A 77 -7.18 -14.14 -4.96
CA GLN A 77 -6.59 -14.76 -6.15
C GLN A 77 -6.97 -14.01 -7.42
N ARG A 78 -8.22 -13.58 -7.53
CA ARG A 78 -8.73 -12.77 -8.64
C ARG A 78 -8.02 -11.43 -8.74
N LEU A 79 -7.76 -10.75 -7.61
CA LEU A 79 -6.94 -9.53 -7.57
C LEU A 79 -5.57 -9.77 -8.20
N ILE A 80 -4.87 -10.79 -7.74
CA ILE A 80 -3.51 -11.10 -8.18
C ILE A 80 -3.47 -11.48 -9.67
N ALA A 81 -4.45 -12.24 -10.14
CA ALA A 81 -4.48 -12.78 -11.51
C ALA A 81 -4.99 -11.77 -12.55
N GLU A 82 -6.05 -11.03 -12.24
CA GLU A 82 -6.76 -10.19 -13.23
C GLU A 82 -6.41 -8.71 -13.09
N HIS A 83 -6.03 -8.26 -11.89
CA HIS A 83 -5.75 -6.86 -11.58
C HIS A 83 -4.43 -6.70 -10.82
N PRO A 84 -3.30 -7.19 -11.37
CA PRO A 84 -2.02 -7.07 -10.68
C PRO A 84 -1.63 -5.59 -10.50
N PRO A 85 -1.08 -5.19 -9.33
CA PRO A 85 -0.63 -3.82 -9.10
C PRO A 85 0.45 -3.38 -10.10
N HIS A 86 0.52 -2.09 -10.36
CA HIS A 86 1.49 -1.51 -11.27
C HIS A 86 2.74 -1.07 -10.51
N LEU A 87 3.91 -1.53 -10.95
CA LEU A 87 5.17 -1.03 -10.41
C LEU A 87 5.34 0.47 -10.69
N THR A 88 5.87 1.19 -9.70
CA THR A 88 6.23 2.61 -9.86
C THR A 88 7.36 2.75 -10.88
N PRO A 89 7.27 3.71 -11.83
CA PRO A 89 8.32 3.90 -12.83
C PRO A 89 9.71 4.05 -12.21
N GLY A 90 10.64 3.19 -12.64
CA GLY A 90 12.03 3.16 -12.14
C GLY A 90 12.31 2.02 -11.18
N ILE A 91 11.29 1.42 -10.57
CA ILE A 91 11.40 0.13 -9.88
C ILE A 91 11.41 -0.97 -10.94
N ARG A 92 12.38 -1.87 -10.87
CA ARG A 92 12.63 -2.95 -11.84
C ARG A 92 13.12 -4.21 -11.15
#